data_AF-A0A0J7NFI7-F1
#
_entry.id   AF-A0A0J7NFI7-F1
#
_cell.length_a   1.000
_cell.length_b   1.000
_cell.length_c   1.000
_cell.angle_alpha   90.00
_cell.angle_beta   90.00
_cell.angle_gamma   90.00
#
_symmetry.space_group_name_H-M   'P 1'
#
loop_
_entity.id
_entity.type
_entity.pdbx_description
1 polymer ?
#
loop_
_entity_poly.entity_id
_entity_poly.type
_entity_poly.pdbx_seq_one_letter_code
_entity_poly.pdbx_strand_id
1 'polypeptide(L)'
;MPLSQEIFGIKPRTDIMARVVLWQLAKARSGNHAIKSRSEVSGTTKKVYRQKGTGSARHGSVRAPQYRTGGVVHGPVLRSHAYSLPKKVRRLGLLSALSQKVVEGKILLIEEAAGIAKTKQATETVKNLGLGSALFIDAAVNPEFSNAIANVIGLDILPVAGANVYDILKHDTLVLTRAAVEGLEKHAELLDVVRTPVITEKATFVSETGQYVFTVAPTATKEAIRRAVEEIFKVSVVSVQTLNQKGKVKRTKGRVGTRSDVKKAYVRLAPGAQIDLTAKIGGLWKGKPVKTLVEGKTSTGGRNNHGHITVRFRGGGHKKAYRLVDFRRQKFDMTGEIERIEYDPNRTAFIALIRYEDGELSYILAPQRLQVGDKVIAGEKVDAKPGNAMPLRSMPVGTIVHNIELKQGAGGKLARSAGTYAQLVGKDSGYAQLKLQSGELRLVRGECMATVGAVSNPDNMNQSLGKAGRQRWKGRRPHNRGVVMNPVDHPHGGGEGRTSGGRHPVTPWGKPTKGFKTRNNKKTDRLIIRRRKTAEAARESGRNEVIKIWSRRSTILPQFVGLTFGVYNGRKFLPVQVTENMVGHKFGEFSPTRTYTGHGADKKAKRG
;
A
#
# COMPACT_ATOMS: atom_id res chain seq x y z
N MET A 1 -9.70 33.98 -19.98
CA MET A 1 -9.14 33.80 -18.62
C MET A 1 -7.92 34.72 -18.51
N PRO A 2 -7.80 35.54 -17.46
CA PRO A 2 -6.60 36.37 -17.28
C PRO A 2 -5.38 35.47 -17.02
N LEU A 3 -4.28 35.72 -17.72
CA LEU A 3 -3.01 35.02 -17.51
C LEU A 3 -2.31 35.58 -16.27
N SER A 4 -1.68 34.72 -15.46
CA SER A 4 -0.98 35.16 -14.25
C SER A 4 0.23 36.04 -14.59
N GLN A 5 0.32 37.21 -13.94
CA GLN A 5 1.45 38.14 -14.09
C GLN A 5 2.76 37.55 -13.57
N GLU A 6 2.72 36.60 -12.63
CA GLU A 6 3.91 35.94 -12.10
C GLU A 6 4.62 35.03 -13.12
N ILE A 7 3.86 34.45 -14.06
CA ILE A 7 4.39 33.50 -15.06
C ILE A 7 4.60 34.18 -16.41
N PHE A 8 3.65 35.03 -16.81
CA PHE A 8 3.55 35.62 -18.14
C PHE A 8 3.98 37.10 -18.19
N GLY A 9 4.18 37.75 -17.03
CA GLY A 9 4.52 39.17 -16.91
C GLY A 9 6.00 39.47 -16.65
N ILE A 10 6.90 38.48 -16.76
CA ILE A 10 8.33 38.69 -16.51
C ILE A 10 8.98 39.34 -17.74
N LYS A 11 9.84 40.35 -17.54
CA LYS A 11 10.61 40.96 -18.62
C LYS A 11 11.45 39.89 -19.37
N PRO A 12 11.21 39.63 -20.66
CA PRO A 12 11.91 38.59 -21.39
C PRO A 12 13.42 38.83 -21.45
N ARG A 13 14.20 37.77 -21.21
CA ARG A 13 15.67 37.80 -21.18
C ARG A 13 16.27 36.84 -22.21
N THR A 14 16.76 37.40 -23.30
CA THR A 14 17.35 36.66 -24.43
C THR A 14 18.61 35.89 -24.04
N ASP A 15 19.43 36.46 -23.15
CA ASP A 15 20.66 35.84 -22.64
C ASP A 15 20.40 34.51 -21.91
N ILE A 16 19.34 34.48 -21.10
CA ILE A 16 18.95 33.28 -20.35
C ILE A 16 18.29 32.26 -21.26
N MET A 17 17.42 32.70 -22.17
CA MET A 17 16.78 31.82 -23.16
C MET A 17 17.83 31.10 -24.02
N ALA A 18 18.81 31.84 -24.56
CA ALA A 18 19.90 31.27 -25.37
C ALA A 18 20.73 30.24 -24.58
N ARG A 19 21.06 30.53 -23.31
CA ARG A 19 21.77 29.57 -22.44
C ARG A 19 20.99 28.28 -22.22
N VAL A 20 19.66 28.36 -22.04
CA VAL A 20 18.83 27.17 -21.84
C VAL A 20 18.71 26.37 -23.14
N VAL A 21 18.56 27.04 -24.29
CA VAL A 21 18.52 26.39 -25.61
C VAL A 21 19.82 25.64 -25.91
N LEU A 22 20.98 26.29 -25.74
CA LEU A 22 22.28 25.64 -25.92
C LEU A 22 22.44 24.42 -25.01
N TRP A 23 21.95 24.50 -23.78
CA TRP A 23 21.96 23.39 -22.84
C TRP A 23 21.07 22.23 -23.31
N GLN A 24 19.87 22.52 -23.83
CA GLN A 24 18.96 21.51 -24.38
C GLN A 24 19.56 20.83 -25.61
N LEU A 25 20.10 21.61 -26.56
CA LEU A 25 20.74 21.09 -27.77
C LEU A 25 21.97 20.25 -27.46
N ALA A 26 22.82 20.70 -26.52
CA ALA A 26 24.00 19.95 -26.09
C ALA A 26 23.63 18.61 -25.43
N LYS A 27 22.46 18.54 -24.77
CA LYS A 27 21.95 17.32 -24.16
C LYS A 27 21.32 16.36 -25.17
N ALA A 28 20.71 16.89 -26.23
CA ALA A 28 20.14 16.10 -27.33
C ALA A 28 21.24 15.50 -28.23
N ARG A 29 22.41 16.14 -28.31
CA ARG A 29 23.53 15.69 -29.14
C ARG A 29 24.09 14.34 -28.67
N SER A 30 23.96 13.31 -29.50
CA SER A 30 24.64 12.02 -29.34
C SER A 30 26.12 12.11 -29.72
N GLY A 31 26.96 11.33 -29.05
CA GLY A 31 28.31 11.06 -29.54
C GLY A 31 28.24 10.11 -30.73
N ASN A 32 28.90 10.43 -31.83
CA ASN A 32 28.84 9.63 -33.08
C ASN A 32 30.12 8.83 -33.33
N HIS A 33 31.11 8.91 -32.45
CA HIS A 33 32.39 8.21 -32.58
C HIS A 33 32.55 7.20 -31.45
N ALA A 34 32.51 5.92 -31.79
CA ALA A 34 32.73 4.82 -30.85
C ALA A 34 33.44 3.67 -31.57
N ILE A 35 34.52 3.16 -30.98
CA ILE A 35 35.17 1.91 -31.39
C ILE A 35 35.09 0.94 -30.23
N LYS A 36 34.88 -0.36 -30.53
CA LYS A 36 34.78 -1.39 -29.50
C LYS A 36 36.10 -1.52 -28.74
N SER A 37 36.03 -1.30 -27.43
CA SER A 37 37.13 -1.59 -26.53
C SER A 37 37.31 -3.10 -26.35
N ARG A 38 38.46 -3.52 -25.81
CA ARG A 38 38.74 -4.93 -25.45
C ARG A 38 37.65 -5.59 -24.58
N SER A 39 36.89 -4.80 -23.82
CA SER A 39 35.80 -5.30 -22.98
C SER A 39 34.50 -5.58 -23.74
N GLU A 40 34.27 -4.89 -24.86
CA GLU A 40 33.04 -4.93 -25.67
C GLU A 40 33.16 -5.88 -26.87
N VAL A 41 34.39 -6.22 -27.27
CA VAL A 41 34.66 -7.24 -28.29
C VAL A 41 34.31 -8.63 -27.75
N SER A 42 33.50 -9.37 -28.51
CA SER A 42 33.16 -10.76 -28.22
C SER A 42 34.38 -11.68 -28.40
N GLY A 43 34.58 -12.61 -27.48
CA GLY A 43 35.70 -13.57 -27.55
C GLY A 43 36.02 -14.19 -26.19
N THR A 44 36.91 -15.18 -26.17
CA THR A 44 37.33 -15.80 -24.91
C THR A 44 38.31 -14.92 -24.13
N THR A 45 38.11 -14.82 -22.82
CA THR A 45 39.09 -14.23 -21.89
C THR A 45 40.11 -15.27 -21.41
N LYS A 46 39.88 -16.56 -21.72
CA LYS A 46 40.82 -17.65 -21.42
C LYS A 46 42.08 -17.46 -22.27
N LYS A 47 43.21 -17.84 -21.66
CA LYS A 47 44.50 -17.85 -22.34
C LYS A 47 44.47 -18.81 -23.54
N VAL A 48 44.89 -18.34 -24.71
CA VAL A 48 44.83 -19.10 -25.97
C VAL A 48 45.91 -20.18 -26.03
N TYR A 49 47.13 -19.85 -25.62
CA TYR A 49 48.28 -20.75 -25.69
C TYR A 49 48.73 -21.22 -24.30
N ARG A 50 49.36 -22.39 -24.27
CA ARG A 50 49.98 -22.95 -23.06
C ARG A 50 51.06 -22.02 -22.51
N GLN A 51 51.29 -22.09 -21.20
CA GLN A 51 52.21 -21.20 -20.47
C GLN A 51 53.67 -21.37 -20.91
N LYS A 52 54.06 -22.51 -21.50
CA LYS A 52 55.41 -22.80 -21.99
C LYS A 52 55.35 -23.65 -23.28
N GLY A 53 56.42 -23.62 -24.08
CA GLY A 53 56.64 -24.52 -25.22
C GLY A 53 56.02 -24.11 -26.57
N THR A 54 55.35 -22.97 -26.67
CA THR A 54 54.61 -22.56 -27.88
C THR A 54 55.14 -21.31 -28.58
N GLY A 55 56.16 -20.62 -28.04
CA GLY A 55 56.64 -19.31 -28.51
C GLY A 55 55.65 -18.14 -28.30
N SER A 56 54.35 -18.43 -28.24
CA SER A 56 53.23 -17.50 -28.12
C SER A 56 52.70 -17.37 -26.68
N ALA A 57 53.47 -17.83 -25.69
CA ALA A 57 53.06 -17.93 -24.30
C ALA A 57 52.71 -16.59 -23.63
N ARG A 58 53.15 -15.45 -24.20
CA ARG A 58 52.81 -14.11 -23.69
C ARG A 58 51.42 -13.64 -24.14
N HIS A 59 50.80 -14.28 -25.12
CA HIS A 59 49.47 -13.93 -25.56
C HIS A 59 48.41 -14.43 -24.57
N GLY A 60 47.61 -13.50 -24.07
CA GLY A 60 46.51 -13.75 -23.14
C GLY A 60 45.22 -14.11 -23.86
N SER A 61 44.31 -13.15 -23.97
CA SER A 61 42.98 -13.32 -24.56
C SER A 61 42.97 -13.01 -26.06
N VAL A 62 42.09 -13.67 -26.82
CA VAL A 62 41.81 -13.33 -28.24
C VAL A 62 41.29 -11.89 -28.40
N ARG A 63 40.73 -11.30 -27.32
CA ARG A 63 40.26 -9.90 -27.31
C ARG A 63 41.38 -8.84 -27.33
N ALA A 64 42.64 -9.24 -27.25
CA ALA A 64 43.77 -8.31 -27.18
C ALA A 64 43.95 -7.57 -28.52
N PRO A 65 44.38 -6.29 -28.51
CA PRO A 65 44.48 -5.45 -29.71
C PRO A 65 45.42 -5.99 -30.79
N GLN A 66 46.39 -6.82 -30.41
CA GLN A 66 47.34 -7.46 -31.32
C GLN A 66 46.69 -8.47 -32.29
N TYR A 67 45.45 -8.90 -32.02
CA TYR A 67 44.71 -9.79 -32.91
C TYR A 67 43.79 -8.98 -33.84
N ARG A 68 43.62 -9.44 -35.09
CA ARG A 68 42.76 -8.80 -36.09
C ARG A 68 41.33 -8.56 -35.62
N THR A 69 40.80 -9.43 -34.76
CA THR A 69 39.46 -9.33 -34.17
C THR A 69 39.45 -8.73 -32.77
N GLY A 70 40.59 -8.26 -32.27
CA GLY A 70 40.76 -7.68 -30.95
C GLY A 70 40.19 -6.27 -30.81
N GLY A 71 39.95 -5.84 -29.57
CA GLY A 71 39.48 -4.48 -29.31
C GLY A 71 40.61 -3.45 -29.32
N VAL A 72 40.31 -2.22 -29.73
CA VAL A 72 41.29 -1.12 -29.76
C VAL A 72 41.53 -0.59 -28.34
N VAL A 73 42.79 -0.31 -28.01
CA VAL A 73 43.19 0.29 -26.74
C VAL A 73 43.20 1.81 -26.91
N HIS A 74 42.49 2.54 -26.05
CA HIS A 74 42.32 4.01 -26.11
C HIS A 74 41.69 4.53 -27.41
N GLY A 75 40.73 3.79 -27.99
CA GLY A 75 39.92 4.29 -29.10
C GLY A 75 38.96 5.43 -28.70
N PRO A 76 38.39 6.16 -29.67
CA PRO A 76 37.38 7.18 -29.41
C PRO A 76 36.18 6.58 -28.67
N VAL A 77 35.80 7.23 -27.57
CA VAL A 77 34.67 6.84 -26.71
C VAL A 77 33.52 7.82 -26.92
N LEU A 78 32.28 7.34 -26.74
CA LEU A 78 31.10 8.18 -26.69
C LEU A 78 31.26 9.28 -25.62
N ARG A 79 31.58 10.50 -26.05
CA ARG A 79 31.60 11.67 -25.18
C ARG A 79 30.19 12.22 -25.02
N SER A 80 29.82 12.55 -23.80
CA SER A 80 28.61 13.33 -23.55
C SER A 80 28.91 14.81 -23.79
N HIS A 81 28.06 15.47 -24.59
CA HIS A 81 28.09 16.92 -24.74
C HIS A 81 27.28 17.65 -23.66
N ALA A 82 26.60 16.90 -22.78
CA ALA A 82 25.74 17.47 -21.76
C ALA A 82 26.54 18.13 -20.64
N TYR A 83 26.16 19.35 -20.29
CA TYR A 83 26.64 20.05 -19.09
C TYR A 83 25.48 20.36 -18.15
N SER A 84 25.79 20.74 -16.91
CA SER A 84 24.77 21.05 -15.90
C SER A 84 24.40 22.53 -15.94
N LEU A 85 23.11 22.83 -16.07
CA LEU A 85 22.57 24.18 -15.94
C LEU A 85 21.78 24.34 -14.62
N PRO A 86 22.03 25.39 -13.82
CA PRO A 86 21.29 25.64 -12.60
C PRO A 86 19.77 25.67 -12.82
N LYS A 87 19.01 25.05 -11.93
CA LYS A 87 17.54 24.95 -12.05
C LYS A 87 16.86 26.33 -12.09
N LYS A 88 17.40 27.31 -11.36
CA LYS A 88 16.92 28.70 -11.37
C LYS A 88 17.00 29.34 -12.76
N VAL A 89 18.11 29.09 -13.47
CA VAL A 89 18.33 29.59 -14.84
C VAL A 89 17.37 28.91 -15.82
N ARG A 90 17.14 27.61 -15.67
CA ARG A 90 16.14 26.88 -16.47
C ARG A 90 14.72 27.39 -16.27
N ARG A 91 14.31 27.61 -15.01
CA ARG A 91 13.00 28.18 -14.67
C ARG A 91 12.86 29.58 -15.26
N LEU A 92 13.85 30.44 -15.05
CA LEU A 92 13.84 31.80 -15.58
C LEU A 92 13.78 31.81 -17.11
N GLY A 93 14.48 30.89 -17.80
CA GLY A 93 14.40 30.76 -19.25
C GLY A 93 13.04 30.33 -19.75
N LEU A 94 12.38 29.39 -19.06
CA LEU A 94 11.00 28.99 -19.38
C LEU A 94 10.02 30.15 -19.21
N LEU A 95 10.09 30.86 -18.09
CA LEU A 95 9.25 32.03 -17.81
C LEU A 95 9.50 33.17 -18.81
N SER A 96 10.76 33.40 -19.16
CA SER A 96 11.14 34.41 -20.17
C SER A 96 10.59 34.05 -21.55
N ALA A 97 10.60 32.77 -21.95
CA ALA A 97 10.07 32.33 -23.23
C ALA A 97 8.53 32.42 -23.30
N LEU A 98 7.83 32.06 -22.21
CA LEU A 98 6.38 32.25 -22.12
C LEU A 98 6.02 33.74 -22.16
N SER A 99 6.72 34.57 -21.40
CA SER A 99 6.49 36.03 -21.40
C SER A 99 6.82 36.67 -22.75
N GLN A 100 7.84 36.18 -23.45
CA GLN A 100 8.16 36.64 -24.82
C GLN A 100 6.99 36.39 -25.77
N LYS A 101 6.34 35.21 -25.71
CA LYS A 101 5.17 34.91 -26.54
C LYS A 101 3.95 35.77 -26.21
N VAL A 102 3.81 36.22 -24.97
CA VAL A 102 2.78 37.19 -24.55
C VAL A 102 3.06 38.56 -25.17
N VAL A 103 4.31 39.04 -25.08
CA VAL A 103 4.74 40.32 -25.66
C VAL A 103 4.55 40.34 -27.17
N GLU A 104 4.79 39.20 -27.84
CA GLU A 104 4.56 39.03 -29.28
C GLU A 104 3.08 38.85 -29.66
N GLY A 105 2.17 38.68 -28.70
CA GLY A 105 0.74 38.42 -28.95
C GLY A 105 0.44 37.06 -29.56
N LYS A 106 1.38 36.09 -29.51
CA LYS A 106 1.29 34.79 -30.18
C LYS A 106 0.82 33.66 -29.26
N ILE A 107 -0.08 33.94 -28.32
CA ILE A 107 -0.68 32.93 -27.42
C ILE A 107 -2.17 32.79 -27.72
N LEU A 108 -2.61 31.55 -27.91
CA LEU A 108 -4.02 31.18 -28.05
C LEU A 108 -4.45 30.27 -26.90
N LEU A 109 -5.65 30.53 -26.36
CA LEU A 109 -6.24 29.77 -25.27
C LEU A 109 -7.41 28.96 -25.79
N ILE A 110 -7.40 27.64 -25.53
CA ILE A 110 -8.47 26.72 -25.91
C ILE A 110 -9.02 26.01 -24.66
N GLU A 111 -10.30 25.62 -24.66
CA GLU A 111 -10.90 24.91 -23.52
C GLU A 111 -10.39 23.47 -23.44
N GLU A 112 -10.50 22.71 -24.53
CA GLU A 112 -9.99 21.36 -24.67
C GLU A 112 -9.45 21.12 -26.08
N ALA A 113 -8.41 20.28 -26.19
CA ALA A 113 -7.88 19.82 -27.48
C ALA A 113 -8.61 18.55 -28.00
N ALA A 114 -9.73 18.17 -27.38
CA ALA A 114 -10.44 16.93 -27.66
C ALA A 114 -11.33 17.05 -28.91
N GLY A 115 -11.33 15.99 -29.75
CA GLY A 115 -12.26 15.86 -30.88
C GLY A 115 -11.63 15.66 -32.26
N ILE A 116 -10.30 15.78 -32.38
CA ILE A 116 -9.60 15.59 -33.66
C ILE A 116 -8.90 14.21 -33.66
N ALA A 117 -9.56 13.23 -34.28
CA ALA A 117 -9.04 11.86 -34.39
C ALA A 117 -8.35 11.58 -35.75
N LYS A 118 -8.59 12.42 -36.77
CA LYS A 118 -8.05 12.24 -38.12
C LYS A 118 -7.14 13.40 -38.53
N THR A 119 -6.02 13.09 -39.18
CA THR A 119 -5.04 14.09 -39.67
C THR A 119 -5.65 15.10 -40.64
N LYS A 120 -6.64 14.69 -41.46
CA LYS A 120 -7.36 15.61 -42.36
C LYS A 120 -8.14 16.69 -41.62
N GLN A 121 -8.79 16.33 -40.51
CA GLN A 121 -9.50 17.29 -39.66
C GLN A 121 -8.51 18.23 -38.94
N ALA A 122 -7.35 17.70 -38.54
CA ALA A 122 -6.28 18.52 -37.97
C ALA A 122 -5.74 19.56 -38.98
N THR A 123 -5.52 19.18 -40.24
CA THR A 123 -5.03 20.13 -41.25
C THR A 123 -6.07 21.18 -41.65
N GLU A 124 -7.36 20.83 -41.70
CA GLU A 124 -8.45 21.78 -41.94
C GLU A 124 -8.60 22.79 -40.79
N THR A 125 -8.58 22.33 -39.54
CA THR A 125 -8.65 23.21 -38.36
C THR A 125 -7.45 24.15 -38.27
N VAL A 126 -6.25 23.66 -38.58
CA VAL A 126 -5.01 24.47 -38.60
C VAL A 126 -5.05 25.53 -39.70
N LYS A 127 -5.57 25.21 -40.88
CA LYS A 127 -5.81 26.18 -41.97
C LYS A 127 -6.82 27.24 -41.55
N ASN A 128 -7.93 26.83 -40.93
CA ASN A 128 -8.98 27.75 -40.49
C ASN A 128 -8.51 28.69 -39.37
N LEU A 129 -7.59 28.23 -38.51
CA LEU A 129 -7.00 29.01 -37.43
C LEU A 129 -5.78 29.85 -37.89
N GLY A 130 -5.35 29.74 -39.16
CA GLY A 130 -4.19 30.46 -39.68
C GLY A 130 -2.85 30.07 -39.04
N LEU A 131 -2.76 28.86 -38.47
CA LEU A 131 -1.59 28.41 -37.72
C LEU A 131 -0.54 27.81 -38.66
N GLY A 132 0.52 28.57 -38.99
CA GLY A 132 1.65 28.05 -39.77
C GLY A 132 2.57 27.12 -38.98
N SER A 133 2.93 27.52 -37.75
CA SER A 133 3.76 26.74 -36.83
C SER A 133 3.23 26.93 -35.42
N ALA A 134 2.79 25.85 -34.77
CA ALA A 134 2.13 25.92 -33.47
C ALA A 134 2.54 24.79 -32.51
N LEU A 135 2.72 25.16 -31.24
CA LEU A 135 2.97 24.23 -30.15
C LEU A 135 1.72 24.13 -29.26
N PHE A 136 1.15 22.93 -29.14
CA PHE A 136 0.06 22.65 -28.21
C PHE A 136 0.64 22.19 -26.87
N ILE A 137 0.27 22.84 -25.77
CA ILE A 137 0.57 22.38 -24.42
C ILE A 137 -0.71 21.96 -23.72
N ASP A 138 -0.73 20.70 -23.26
CA ASP A 138 -1.84 20.13 -22.49
C ASP A 138 -1.36 19.54 -21.16
N ALA A 139 -2.26 19.35 -20.18
CA ALA A 139 -1.92 18.76 -18.89
C ALA A 139 -1.39 17.32 -19.02
N ALA A 140 -2.02 16.52 -19.90
CA ALA A 140 -1.57 15.20 -20.30
C ALA A 140 -1.81 15.04 -21.80
N VAL A 141 -0.84 14.51 -22.54
CA VAL A 141 -0.97 14.33 -23.99
C VAL A 141 -2.03 13.27 -24.27
N ASN A 142 -3.11 13.65 -24.96
CA ASN A 142 -4.07 12.70 -25.51
C ASN A 142 -3.43 11.93 -26.69
N PRO A 143 -3.31 10.60 -26.64
CA PRO A 143 -2.70 9.81 -27.71
C PRO A 143 -3.40 9.96 -29.07
N GLU A 144 -4.72 10.12 -29.08
CA GLU A 144 -5.49 10.23 -30.34
C GLU A 144 -5.14 11.50 -31.08
N PHE A 145 -5.10 12.62 -30.37
CA PHE A 145 -4.73 13.93 -30.91
C PHE A 145 -3.24 13.99 -31.29
N SER A 146 -2.36 13.41 -30.47
CA SER A 146 -0.93 13.30 -30.78
C SER A 146 -0.68 12.54 -32.08
N ASN A 147 -1.40 11.44 -32.31
CA ASN A 147 -1.29 10.67 -33.54
C ASN A 147 -1.84 11.43 -34.74
N ALA A 148 -2.92 12.20 -34.56
CA ALA A 148 -3.52 13.00 -35.63
C ALA A 148 -2.57 14.10 -36.13
N ILE A 149 -1.78 14.70 -35.23
CA ILE A 149 -0.85 15.80 -35.54
C ILE A 149 0.56 15.34 -35.93
N ALA A 150 1.00 14.15 -35.53
CA ALA A 150 2.38 13.68 -35.69
C ALA A 150 2.97 13.79 -37.11
N ASN A 151 2.13 13.75 -38.16
CA ASN A 151 2.56 13.84 -39.56
C ASN A 151 2.41 15.24 -40.17
N VAL A 152 1.95 16.25 -39.41
CA VAL A 152 1.75 17.62 -39.90
C VAL A 152 3.00 18.45 -39.58
N ILE A 153 3.64 18.98 -40.64
CA ILE A 153 4.87 19.78 -40.50
C ILE A 153 4.54 21.08 -39.75
N GLY A 154 5.33 21.37 -38.71
CA GLY A 154 5.22 22.63 -37.95
C GLY A 154 4.29 22.58 -36.73
N LEU A 155 3.63 21.44 -36.47
CA LEU A 155 2.78 21.25 -35.30
C LEU A 155 3.37 20.21 -34.35
N ASP A 156 3.52 20.59 -33.09
CA ASP A 156 4.01 19.70 -32.03
C ASP A 156 3.06 19.77 -30.81
N ILE A 157 2.99 18.68 -30.04
CA ILE A 157 2.25 18.63 -28.77
C ILE A 157 3.18 18.19 -27.63
N LEU A 158 3.09 18.90 -26.50
CA LEU A 158 3.83 18.57 -25.29
C LEU A 158 2.91 18.55 -24.06
N PRO A 159 3.19 17.66 -23.08
CA PRO A 159 2.58 17.79 -21.77
C PRO A 159 3.20 18.99 -21.03
N VAL A 160 2.50 19.57 -20.05
CA VAL A 160 3.04 20.63 -19.17
C VAL A 160 4.39 20.25 -18.57
N ALA A 161 4.56 18.99 -18.16
CA ALA A 161 5.83 18.48 -17.61
C ALA A 161 6.99 18.44 -18.64
N GLY A 162 6.66 18.39 -19.93
CA GLY A 162 7.61 18.40 -21.05
C GLY A 162 7.84 19.78 -21.67
N ALA A 163 7.12 20.82 -21.22
CA ALA A 163 7.24 22.17 -21.74
C ALA A 163 8.68 22.70 -21.58
N ASN A 164 9.25 23.15 -22.69
CA ASN A 164 10.68 23.42 -22.76
C ASN A 164 10.97 24.64 -23.65
N VAL A 165 12.11 25.32 -23.40
CA VAL A 165 12.40 26.63 -24.01
C VAL A 165 12.61 26.52 -25.52
N TYR A 166 13.34 25.51 -25.97
CA TYR A 166 13.59 25.26 -27.38
C TYR A 166 12.30 25.10 -28.20
N ASP A 167 11.37 24.23 -27.77
CA ASP A 167 10.14 23.99 -28.53
C ASP A 167 9.23 25.24 -28.51
N ILE A 168 9.14 25.97 -27.39
CA ILE A 168 8.37 27.22 -27.33
C ILE A 168 8.91 28.27 -28.32
N LEU A 169 10.23 28.36 -28.50
CA LEU A 169 10.84 29.32 -29.41
C LEU A 169 10.87 28.83 -30.87
N LYS A 170 10.90 27.52 -31.11
CA LYS A 170 10.86 26.90 -32.45
C LYS A 170 9.53 27.17 -33.16
N HIS A 171 8.43 27.23 -32.40
CA HIS A 171 7.10 27.48 -32.96
C HIS A 171 6.70 28.95 -32.89
N ASP A 172 5.93 29.40 -33.88
CA ASP A 172 5.45 30.78 -33.91
C ASP A 172 4.37 31.01 -32.86
N THR A 173 3.33 30.17 -32.85
CA THR A 173 2.17 30.31 -31.98
C THR A 173 2.18 29.28 -30.86
N LEU A 174 1.81 29.69 -29.66
CA LEU A 174 1.67 28.82 -28.50
C LEU A 174 0.19 28.64 -28.17
N VAL A 175 -0.31 27.39 -28.22
CA VAL A 175 -1.70 27.05 -27.90
C VAL A 175 -1.74 26.36 -26.54
N LEU A 176 -2.41 26.96 -25.57
CA LEU A 176 -2.53 26.44 -24.20
C LEU A 176 -3.96 26.00 -23.92
N THR A 177 -4.15 24.77 -23.42
CA THR A 177 -5.44 24.35 -22.86
C THR A 177 -5.69 25.01 -21.51
N ARG A 178 -6.95 25.15 -21.09
CA ARG A 178 -7.29 25.61 -19.73
C ARG A 178 -6.60 24.78 -18.65
N ALA A 179 -6.60 23.45 -18.83
CA ALA A 179 -5.91 22.52 -17.95
C ALA A 179 -4.38 22.72 -17.94
N ALA A 180 -3.79 23.12 -19.08
CA ALA A 180 -2.37 23.44 -19.15
C ALA A 180 -2.01 24.74 -18.43
N VAL A 181 -2.85 25.78 -18.51
CA VAL A 181 -2.64 27.03 -17.77
C VAL A 181 -2.67 26.76 -16.27
N GLU A 182 -3.71 26.07 -15.79
CA GLU A 182 -3.77 25.63 -14.38
C GLU A 182 -2.60 24.72 -14.01
N GLY A 183 -2.16 23.86 -14.94
CA GLY A 183 -1.02 22.98 -14.73
C GLY A 183 0.29 23.74 -14.59
N LEU A 184 0.52 24.76 -15.42
CA LEU A 184 1.69 25.65 -15.36
C LEU A 184 1.68 26.48 -14.08
N GLU A 185 0.51 26.97 -13.66
CA GLU A 185 0.29 27.68 -12.39
C GLU A 185 0.51 26.75 -11.19
N LYS A 186 -0.10 25.56 -11.15
CA LYS A 186 0.10 24.56 -10.09
C LYS A 186 1.56 24.07 -10.03
N HIS A 187 2.24 23.94 -11.17
CA HIS A 187 3.66 23.58 -11.22
C HIS A 187 4.57 24.73 -10.74
N ALA A 188 4.13 25.98 -10.89
CA ALA A 188 4.78 27.15 -10.34
C ALA A 188 4.49 27.34 -8.84
N GLU A 189 3.29 26.98 -8.37
CA GLU A 189 2.81 27.34 -7.04
C GLU A 189 3.01 26.24 -5.98
N LEU A 190 2.70 24.95 -6.19
CA LEU A 190 2.32 24.17 -4.99
C LEU A 190 2.51 22.65 -4.94
N LEU A 191 3.44 22.04 -5.70
CA LEU A 191 3.72 20.60 -5.52
C LEU A 191 5.17 20.26 -5.16
N ASP A 192 5.31 19.60 -4.00
CA ASP A 192 6.50 18.99 -3.39
C ASP A 192 7.42 19.92 -2.56
N VAL A 193 6.94 21.08 -2.10
CA VAL A 193 7.74 22.00 -1.25
C VAL A 193 8.07 21.37 0.10
N VAL A 194 7.07 20.83 0.82
CA VAL A 194 7.24 20.14 2.10
C VAL A 194 7.09 18.63 1.89
N ARG A 195 8.18 17.87 2.07
CA ARG A 195 8.20 16.42 1.83
C ARG A 195 7.81 15.60 3.04
N THR A 196 8.52 15.81 4.16
CA THR A 196 8.30 15.05 5.40
C THR A 196 8.73 15.85 6.63
N PRO A 197 8.01 15.77 7.76
CA PRO A 197 8.49 16.30 9.03
C PRO A 197 9.68 15.48 9.56
N VAL A 198 10.70 16.16 10.08
CA VAL A 198 11.91 15.55 10.62
C VAL A 198 11.70 15.26 12.11
N ILE A 199 11.39 14.00 12.42
CA ILE A 199 11.19 13.55 13.81
C ILE A 199 12.50 12.90 14.30
N THR A 200 13.36 13.69 14.93
CA THR A 200 14.62 13.25 15.58
C THR A 200 14.72 13.90 16.95
N GLU A 201 15.44 13.33 17.91
CA GLU A 201 15.57 13.88 19.28
C GLU A 201 15.89 15.39 19.28
N LYS A 202 16.84 15.81 18.44
CA LYS A 202 17.19 17.23 18.27
C LYS A 202 16.08 18.07 17.66
N ALA A 203 15.30 17.52 16.73
CA ALA A 203 14.17 18.24 16.12
C ALA A 203 12.98 18.34 17.08
N THR A 204 12.80 17.35 17.98
CA THR A 204 11.78 17.39 19.03
C THR A 204 12.12 18.47 20.06
N PHE A 205 13.39 18.60 20.46
CA PHE A 205 13.83 19.67 21.35
C PHE A 205 13.58 21.06 20.74
N VAL A 206 13.81 21.20 19.43
CA VAL A 206 13.51 22.45 18.70
C VAL A 206 12.00 22.71 18.64
N SER A 207 11.15 21.68 18.57
CA SER A 207 9.69 21.86 18.62
C SER A 207 9.15 22.35 19.96
N GLU A 208 9.83 22.06 21.08
CA GLU A 208 9.47 22.60 22.40
C GLU A 208 9.61 24.14 22.44
N THR A 209 10.50 24.70 21.61
CA THR A 209 10.68 26.16 21.46
C THR A 209 9.73 26.81 20.44
N GLY A 210 8.74 26.06 19.93
CA GLY A 210 7.80 26.52 18.90
C GLY A 210 8.38 26.54 17.47
N GLN A 211 9.46 25.78 17.22
CA GLN A 211 10.09 25.64 15.91
C GLN A 211 9.99 24.20 15.38
N TYR A 212 9.43 24.04 14.18
CA TYR A 212 9.21 22.73 13.58
C TYR A 212 10.16 22.48 12.40
N VAL A 213 10.69 21.27 12.30
CA VAL A 213 11.69 20.91 11.29
C VAL A 213 11.07 20.06 10.20
N PHE A 214 11.14 20.53 8.95
CA PHE A 214 10.66 19.83 7.76
C PHE A 214 11.81 19.48 6.82
N THR A 215 11.71 18.35 6.14
CA THR A 215 12.46 18.05 4.93
C THR A 215 11.72 18.67 3.77
N VAL A 216 12.39 19.53 3.02
CA VAL A 216 11.79 20.30 1.92
C VAL A 216 12.45 19.96 0.59
N ALA A 217 11.79 20.28 -0.53
CA ALA A 217 12.43 20.17 -1.83
C ALA A 217 13.73 20.99 -1.88
N PRO A 218 14.81 20.48 -2.50
CA PRO A 218 16.07 21.22 -2.61
C PRO A 218 15.91 22.61 -3.25
N THR A 219 14.91 22.77 -4.12
CA THR A 219 14.59 24.00 -4.85
C THR A 219 13.65 24.96 -4.11
N ALA A 220 13.07 24.56 -2.98
CA ALA A 220 12.08 25.35 -2.25
C ALA A 220 12.65 26.69 -1.74
N THR A 221 11.97 27.81 -2.01
CA THR A 221 12.27 29.14 -1.43
C THR A 221 11.65 29.26 -0.04
N LYS A 222 12.13 30.20 0.78
CA LYS A 222 11.59 30.39 2.15
C LYS A 222 10.11 30.79 2.14
N GLU A 223 9.71 31.63 1.18
CA GLU A 223 8.31 32.05 0.99
C GLU A 223 7.42 30.89 0.57
N ALA A 224 7.86 30.05 -0.36
CA ALA A 224 7.11 28.87 -0.77
C ALA A 224 6.92 27.90 0.42
N ILE A 225 7.95 27.74 1.28
CA ILE A 225 7.85 26.92 2.49
C ILE A 225 6.87 27.54 3.48
N ARG A 226 6.89 28.87 3.64
CA ARG A 226 5.95 29.60 4.50
C ARG A 226 4.52 29.34 4.05
N ARG A 227 4.18 29.69 2.80
CA ARG A 227 2.84 29.49 2.21
C ARG A 227 2.39 28.04 2.33
N ALA A 228 3.25 27.08 1.96
CA ALA A 228 2.93 25.66 2.02
C ALA A 228 2.66 25.15 3.44
N VAL A 229 3.42 25.61 4.46
CA VAL A 229 3.18 25.21 5.85
C VAL A 229 1.90 25.85 6.40
N GLU A 230 1.65 27.12 6.06
CA GLU A 230 0.43 27.83 6.45
C GLU A 230 -0.82 27.17 5.85
N GLU A 231 -0.76 26.73 4.59
CA GLU A 231 -1.87 26.06 3.91
C GLU A 231 -2.09 24.61 4.39
N ILE A 232 -1.02 23.81 4.48
CA ILE A 232 -1.11 22.39 4.87
C ILE A 232 -1.61 22.25 6.31
N PHE A 233 -1.08 23.08 7.22
CA PHE A 233 -1.31 22.93 8.65
C PHE A 233 -2.27 23.98 9.23
N LYS A 234 -2.74 24.95 8.43
CA LYS A 234 -3.66 26.02 8.85
C LYS A 234 -3.16 26.79 10.08
N VAL A 235 -1.86 27.11 10.10
CA VAL A 235 -1.18 27.84 11.18
C VAL A 235 -0.50 29.08 10.63
N SER A 236 -0.26 30.08 11.46
CA SER A 236 0.51 31.28 11.08
C SER A 236 2.01 31.08 11.34
N VAL A 237 2.85 31.33 10.33
CA VAL A 237 4.31 31.13 10.40
C VAL A 237 5.02 32.47 10.61
N VAL A 238 5.84 32.59 11.65
CA VAL A 238 6.64 33.81 11.94
C VAL A 238 7.89 33.86 11.07
N SER A 239 8.66 32.78 11.01
CA SER A 239 9.92 32.78 10.25
C SER A 239 10.33 31.39 9.75
N VAL A 240 11.09 31.37 8.65
CA VAL A 240 11.61 30.14 8.03
C VAL A 240 13.12 30.24 7.81
N GLN A 241 13.87 29.30 8.38
CA GLN A 241 15.30 29.12 8.15
C GLN A 241 15.53 27.81 7.40
N THR A 242 16.51 27.75 6.50
CA THR A 242 16.78 26.53 5.70
C THR A 242 18.25 26.11 5.79
N LEU A 243 18.51 24.81 5.87
CA LEU A 243 19.84 24.20 5.94
C LEU A 243 19.98 23.11 4.88
N ASN A 244 21.04 23.15 4.07
CA ASN A 244 21.38 22.07 3.14
C ASN A 244 22.30 21.06 3.83
N GLN A 245 21.80 19.87 4.13
CA GLN A 245 22.56 18.78 4.74
C GLN A 245 23.12 17.85 3.66
N LYS A 246 24.46 17.76 3.56
CA LYS A 246 25.14 16.83 2.65
C LYS A 246 24.90 15.38 3.05
N GLY A 247 24.69 14.52 2.06
CA GLY A 247 24.50 13.09 2.22
C GLY A 247 25.78 12.38 2.65
N LYS A 248 25.68 11.52 3.65
CA LYS A 248 26.84 10.76 4.16
C LYS A 248 27.30 9.72 3.13
N VAL A 249 28.62 9.65 2.91
CA VAL A 249 29.27 8.56 2.17
C VAL A 249 29.14 7.25 2.95
N LYS A 250 28.77 6.16 2.27
CA LYS A 250 28.64 4.82 2.86
C LYS A 250 29.23 3.75 1.94
N ARG A 251 29.94 2.78 2.53
CA ARG A 251 30.41 1.58 1.83
C ARG A 251 29.38 0.46 1.97
N THR A 252 28.98 -0.15 0.86
CA THR A 252 28.10 -1.35 0.85
C THR A 252 28.69 -2.37 -0.11
N LYS A 253 29.06 -3.56 0.40
CA LYS A 253 29.66 -4.66 -0.39
C LYS A 253 30.82 -4.21 -1.30
N GLY A 254 31.79 -3.47 -0.74
CA GLY A 254 32.98 -3.00 -1.47
C GLY A 254 32.76 -1.77 -2.36
N ARG A 255 31.52 -1.38 -2.67
CA ARG A 255 31.22 -0.16 -3.44
C ARG A 255 30.99 1.03 -2.51
N VAL A 256 31.63 2.16 -2.81
CA VAL A 256 31.40 3.44 -2.14
C VAL A 256 30.20 4.11 -2.81
N GLY A 257 29.18 4.48 -2.03
CA GLY A 257 28.02 5.24 -2.51
C GLY A 257 27.65 6.35 -1.53
N THR A 258 27.10 7.44 -2.02
CA THR A 258 26.66 8.57 -1.20
C THR A 258 25.14 8.56 -1.04
N ARG A 259 24.64 8.98 0.13
CA ARG A 259 23.22 9.32 0.26
C ARG A 259 22.94 10.63 -0.49
N SER A 260 21.69 10.82 -0.91
CA SER A 260 21.23 12.09 -1.45
C SER A 260 21.31 13.21 -0.40
N ASP A 261 21.63 14.42 -0.85
CA ASP A 261 21.57 15.63 -0.03
C ASP A 261 20.11 15.95 0.34
N VAL A 262 19.92 16.54 1.52
CA VAL A 262 18.60 16.85 2.07
C VAL A 262 18.56 18.31 2.49
N LYS A 263 17.55 19.06 2.03
CA LYS A 263 17.30 20.41 2.53
C LYS A 263 16.32 20.34 3.70
N LYS A 264 16.70 20.91 4.84
CA LYS A 264 15.86 21.06 6.03
C LYS A 264 15.34 22.49 6.13
N ALA A 265 14.11 22.66 6.59
CA ALA A 265 13.53 23.94 6.94
C ALA A 265 13.15 23.93 8.42
N TYR A 266 13.60 24.91 9.17
CA TYR A 266 13.20 25.21 10.54
C TYR A 266 12.16 26.33 10.46
N VAL A 267 10.94 26.03 10.89
CA VAL A 267 9.78 26.91 10.73
C VAL A 267 9.29 27.30 12.12
N ARG A 268 9.38 28.59 12.45
CA ARG A 268 8.88 29.14 13.71
C ARG A 268 7.43 29.56 13.54
N LEU A 269 6.56 29.09 14.43
CA LEU A 269 5.14 29.45 14.41
C LEU A 269 4.86 30.67 15.30
N ALA A 270 3.66 31.24 15.13
CA ALA A 270 3.15 32.26 16.03
C ALA A 270 3.02 31.70 17.47
N PRO A 271 3.19 32.54 18.51
CA PRO A 271 2.99 32.11 19.89
C PRO A 271 1.60 31.47 20.08
N GLY A 272 1.56 30.27 20.64
CA GLY A 272 0.32 29.51 20.87
C GLY A 272 -0.11 28.57 19.74
N ALA A 273 0.46 28.68 18.52
CA ALA A 273 0.19 27.74 17.43
C ALA A 273 1.09 26.50 17.55
N GLN A 274 0.50 25.31 17.46
CA GLN A 274 1.22 24.04 17.47
C GLN A 274 0.85 23.19 16.25
N ILE A 275 1.85 22.57 15.63
CA ILE A 275 1.63 21.56 14.59
C ILE A 275 1.79 20.18 15.20
N ASP A 276 0.77 19.34 15.07
CA ASP A 276 0.91 17.92 15.35
C ASP A 276 1.66 17.23 14.19
N LEU A 277 2.99 17.17 14.28
CA LEU A 277 3.86 16.52 13.30
C LEU A 277 3.72 14.99 13.27
N THR A 278 2.83 14.45 14.10
CA THR A 278 2.67 13.04 14.33
C THR A 278 1.29 12.61 13.88
N ALA A 279 1.20 12.10 12.64
CA ALA A 279 0.39 10.91 12.39
C ALA A 279 1.04 9.67 13.05
N LYS A 280 1.53 9.82 14.29
CA LYS A 280 1.59 8.78 15.30
C LYS A 280 0.48 9.12 16.26
N ILE A 281 -0.27 8.11 16.65
CA ILE A 281 -1.15 8.13 17.80
C ILE A 281 -0.40 8.78 18.97
N GLY A 282 -0.76 10.03 19.28
CA GLY A 282 -0.40 10.67 20.55
C GLY A 282 -0.90 9.76 21.68
N GLY A 283 -0.07 9.54 22.70
CA GLY A 283 -0.44 8.69 23.85
C GLY A 283 0.24 7.32 23.94
N LEU A 284 1.16 6.97 23.03
CA LEU A 284 1.95 5.74 23.19
C LEU A 284 3.20 5.96 24.06
N TRP A 285 3.38 5.13 25.07
CA TRP A 285 4.54 5.12 25.97
C TRP A 285 5.84 4.89 25.21
N LYS A 286 6.83 5.76 25.48
CA LYS A 286 8.16 5.73 24.83
C LYS A 286 9.21 4.95 25.63
N GLY A 287 8.91 4.62 26.88
CA GLY A 287 9.85 3.97 27.80
C GLY A 287 9.94 2.45 27.63
N LYS A 288 10.63 1.81 28.58
CA LYS A 288 10.72 0.34 28.68
C LYS A 288 9.42 -0.24 29.25
N PRO A 289 9.08 -1.50 28.92
CA PRO A 289 7.97 -2.21 29.55
C PRO A 289 8.29 -2.56 31.01
N VAL A 290 7.26 -2.91 31.80
CA VAL A 290 7.41 -3.35 33.18
C VAL A 290 8.18 -4.67 33.23
N LYS A 291 9.29 -4.72 33.99
CA LYS A 291 10.22 -5.86 33.98
C LYS A 291 9.59 -7.16 34.48
N THR A 292 8.67 -7.09 35.46
CA THR A 292 7.97 -8.26 36.03
C THR A 292 7.01 -8.94 35.04
N LEU A 293 6.48 -8.19 34.07
CA LEU A 293 5.51 -8.68 33.08
C LEU A 293 6.15 -9.06 31.74
N VAL A 294 7.47 -9.27 31.74
CA VAL A 294 8.26 -9.46 30.52
C VAL A 294 9.21 -10.65 30.64
N GLU A 295 9.18 -11.50 29.62
CA GLU A 295 10.06 -12.67 29.53
C GLU A 295 10.93 -12.65 28.26
N GLY A 296 12.05 -13.35 28.29
CA GLY A 296 12.90 -13.53 27.11
C GLY A 296 12.19 -14.39 26.06
N LYS A 297 12.00 -13.87 24.83
CA LYS A 297 11.41 -14.65 23.74
C LYS A 297 12.47 -15.26 22.84
N THR A 298 12.68 -16.57 22.95
CA THR A 298 13.54 -17.32 22.03
C THR A 298 12.88 -17.47 20.66
N SER A 299 13.68 -17.33 19.60
CA SER A 299 13.20 -17.49 18.23
C SER A 299 13.55 -18.88 17.71
N THR A 300 12.55 -19.66 17.29
CA THR A 300 12.74 -20.98 16.69
C THR A 300 13.36 -20.92 15.28
N GLY A 301 13.33 -19.75 14.63
CA GLY A 301 13.76 -19.61 13.23
C GLY A 301 12.90 -20.38 12.23
N GLY A 302 11.72 -20.86 12.65
CA GLY A 302 10.85 -21.73 11.82
C GLY A 302 11.21 -23.21 11.86
N ARG A 303 12.05 -23.63 12.82
CA ARG A 303 12.39 -25.04 13.05
C ARG A 303 11.48 -25.71 14.07
N ASN A 304 11.29 -27.02 13.94
CA ASN A 304 10.67 -27.87 14.96
C ASN A 304 11.72 -28.38 15.98
N ASN A 305 11.29 -29.25 16.90
CA ASN A 305 12.13 -29.90 17.90
C ASN A 305 13.26 -30.78 17.31
N HIS A 306 13.10 -31.29 16.07
CA HIS A 306 14.14 -32.05 15.35
C HIS A 306 15.14 -31.14 14.60
N GLY A 307 15.01 -29.81 14.71
CA GLY A 307 15.86 -28.86 13.98
C GLY A 307 15.51 -28.67 12.50
N HIS A 308 14.51 -29.36 11.98
CA HIS A 308 14.06 -29.24 10.59
C HIS A 308 13.20 -27.99 10.38
N ILE A 309 13.35 -27.34 9.22
CA ILE A 309 12.56 -26.17 8.85
C ILE A 309 11.14 -26.61 8.49
N THR A 310 10.17 -26.35 9.36
CA THR A 310 8.75 -26.62 9.11
C THR A 310 8.01 -25.38 8.63
N VAL A 311 8.42 -24.19 9.09
CA VAL A 311 7.88 -22.90 8.64
C VAL A 311 8.96 -22.16 7.85
N ARG A 312 8.82 -22.17 6.53
CA ARG A 312 9.76 -21.50 5.63
C ARG A 312 9.79 -19.99 5.87
N PHE A 313 10.92 -19.39 5.49
CA PHE A 313 11.13 -17.94 5.44
C PHE A 313 11.04 -17.20 6.79
N ARG A 314 11.41 -17.86 7.89
CA ARG A 314 11.52 -17.27 9.23
C ARG A 314 12.97 -17.18 9.69
N GLY A 315 13.28 -16.19 10.53
CA GLY A 315 14.58 -16.06 11.22
C GLY A 315 15.30 -14.72 11.00
N GLY A 316 16.29 -14.47 11.85
CA GLY A 316 17.17 -13.29 11.78
C GLY A 316 16.48 -11.95 12.07
N GLY A 317 15.44 -11.96 12.92
CA GLY A 317 14.76 -10.76 13.38
C GLY A 317 15.44 -10.11 14.59
N HIS A 318 14.99 -8.92 14.96
CA HIS A 318 15.45 -8.25 16.18
C HIS A 318 15.06 -9.08 17.43
N LYS A 319 15.89 -9.04 18.48
CA LYS A 319 15.57 -9.65 19.78
C LYS A 319 14.29 -9.04 20.33
N LYS A 320 13.39 -9.88 20.85
CA LYS A 320 12.12 -9.45 21.43
C LYS A 320 11.99 -10.03 22.82
N ALA A 321 11.28 -9.32 23.66
CA ALA A 321 10.81 -9.83 24.93
C ALA A 321 9.31 -10.13 24.79
N TYR A 322 8.83 -11.24 25.32
CA TYR A 322 7.41 -11.56 25.36
C TYR A 322 6.76 -10.72 26.46
N ARG A 323 5.58 -10.13 26.19
CA ARG A 323 4.79 -9.45 27.23
C ARG A 323 3.69 -10.40 27.65
N LEU A 324 3.63 -10.67 28.96
CA LEU A 324 2.58 -11.45 29.60
C LEU A 324 1.30 -10.61 29.56
N VAL A 325 0.44 -10.92 28.59
CA VAL A 325 -0.86 -10.27 28.43
C VAL A 325 -1.93 -11.18 29.00
N ASP A 326 -2.76 -10.63 29.87
CA ASP A 326 -3.93 -11.29 30.39
C ASP A 326 -5.03 -11.33 29.32
N PHE A 327 -5.17 -12.50 28.70
CA PHE A 327 -6.26 -12.79 27.75
C PHE A 327 -7.51 -13.35 28.43
N ARG A 328 -7.44 -13.67 29.73
CA ARG A 328 -8.52 -14.35 30.47
C ARG A 328 -9.37 -13.36 31.29
N ARG A 329 -8.80 -12.24 31.72
CA ARG A 329 -9.47 -11.22 32.55
C ARG A 329 -10.06 -11.85 33.83
N GLN A 330 -9.20 -12.54 34.59
CA GLN A 330 -9.62 -13.37 35.73
C GLN A 330 -9.94 -12.59 37.01
N LYS A 331 -9.46 -11.35 37.16
CA LYS A 331 -9.81 -10.50 38.30
C LYS A 331 -11.22 -9.93 38.08
N PHE A 332 -12.21 -10.64 38.59
CA PHE A 332 -13.62 -10.24 38.54
C PHE A 332 -13.91 -9.16 39.57
N ASP A 333 -14.82 -8.25 39.19
CA ASP A 333 -15.41 -7.16 39.98
C ASP A 333 -14.41 -6.21 40.65
N MET A 334 -13.17 -6.21 40.17
CA MET A 334 -12.10 -5.30 40.60
C MET A 334 -11.80 -4.28 39.50
N THR A 335 -11.89 -3.00 39.86
CA THR A 335 -11.59 -1.92 38.91
C THR A 335 -10.07 -1.78 38.75
N GLY A 336 -9.64 -1.52 37.52
CA GLY A 336 -8.25 -1.17 37.23
C GLY A 336 -8.16 0.08 36.38
N GLU A 337 -7.20 0.94 36.70
CA GLU A 337 -6.91 2.18 35.98
C GLU A 337 -5.85 1.92 34.90
N ILE A 338 -6.05 2.50 33.72
CA ILE A 338 -5.07 2.43 32.64
C ILE A 338 -3.93 3.40 32.91
N GLU A 339 -2.78 2.88 33.33
CA GLU A 339 -1.60 3.70 33.60
C GLU A 339 -0.94 4.20 32.31
N ARG A 340 -0.87 3.36 31.27
CA ARG A 340 -0.27 3.72 29.98
C ARG A 340 -0.55 2.72 28.87
N ILE A 341 -0.45 3.18 27.63
CA ILE A 341 -0.57 2.34 26.43
C ILE A 341 0.82 2.14 25.82
N GLU A 342 1.22 0.90 25.54
CA GLU A 342 2.55 0.54 25.07
C GLU A 342 2.55 -0.16 23.70
N TYR A 343 3.67 0.00 22.99
CA TYR A 343 3.97 -0.77 21.79
C TYR A 343 4.42 -2.20 22.15
N ASP A 344 3.82 -3.22 21.52
CA ASP A 344 4.31 -4.60 21.59
C ASP A 344 4.92 -5.08 20.27
N PRO A 345 6.20 -5.49 20.22
CA PRO A 345 6.81 -6.08 19.03
C PRO A 345 6.31 -7.50 18.67
N ASN A 346 5.53 -8.17 19.53
CA ASN A 346 5.05 -9.54 19.30
C ASN A 346 3.68 -9.63 18.63
N ARG A 347 2.90 -8.56 18.66
CA ARG A 347 1.56 -8.47 18.04
C ARG A 347 1.42 -7.17 17.25
N THR A 348 0.29 -7.02 16.57
CA THR A 348 -0.01 -5.79 15.81
C THR A 348 -0.77 -4.76 16.64
N ALA A 349 -1.61 -5.22 17.57
CA ALA A 349 -2.35 -4.38 18.50
C ALA A 349 -1.44 -3.71 19.53
N PHE A 350 -1.86 -2.57 20.08
CA PHE A 350 -1.24 -2.03 21.29
C PHE A 350 -1.71 -2.77 22.52
N ILE A 351 -0.95 -2.62 23.60
CA ILE A 351 -1.31 -3.15 24.92
C ILE A 351 -1.48 -2.01 25.90
N ALA A 352 -2.41 -2.15 26.83
CA ALA A 352 -2.59 -1.21 27.92
C ALA A 352 -2.07 -1.86 29.21
N LEU A 353 -1.29 -1.10 29.98
CA LEU A 353 -0.89 -1.46 31.34
C LEU A 353 -2.01 -1.01 32.28
N ILE A 354 -2.57 -1.96 33.01
CA ILE A 354 -3.59 -1.74 34.03
C ILE A 354 -2.92 -1.82 35.39
N ARG A 355 -3.28 -0.91 36.28
CA ARG A 355 -3.07 -1.02 37.72
C ARG A 355 -4.40 -1.29 38.40
N TYR A 356 -4.53 -2.46 39.01
CA TYR A 356 -5.70 -2.79 39.82
C TYR A 356 -5.65 -2.08 41.17
N GLU A 357 -6.80 -2.00 41.85
CA GLU A 357 -6.91 -1.38 43.18
C GLU A 357 -6.00 -2.05 44.24
N ASP A 358 -5.69 -3.34 44.08
CA ASP A 358 -4.74 -4.07 44.94
C ASP A 358 -3.26 -3.76 44.64
N GLY A 359 -2.98 -2.87 43.70
CA GLY A 359 -1.63 -2.49 43.28
C GLY A 359 -0.98 -3.45 42.27
N GLU A 360 -1.64 -4.55 41.89
CA GLU A 360 -1.09 -5.47 40.89
C GLU A 360 -1.17 -4.86 39.48
N LEU A 361 -0.10 -5.07 38.71
CA LEU A 361 -0.01 -4.62 37.33
C LEU A 361 -0.28 -5.76 36.35
N SER A 362 -1.05 -5.50 35.30
CA SER A 362 -1.29 -6.49 34.24
C SER A 362 -1.41 -5.82 32.87
N TYR A 363 -0.99 -6.52 31.81
CA TYR A 363 -1.21 -6.05 30.44
C TYR A 363 -2.49 -6.63 29.85
N ILE A 364 -3.28 -5.79 29.19
CA ILE A 364 -4.39 -6.22 28.32
C ILE A 364 -4.18 -5.77 26.88
N LEU A 365 -4.99 -6.30 25.97
CA LEU A 365 -5.13 -5.70 24.64
C LEU A 365 -5.82 -4.34 24.77
N ALA A 366 -5.22 -3.29 24.19
CA ALA A 366 -5.83 -1.97 24.19
C ALA A 366 -6.99 -1.93 23.17
N PRO A 367 -8.22 -1.58 23.59
CA PRO A 367 -9.30 -1.17 22.69
C PRO A 367 -8.98 0.15 21.99
N GLN A 368 -9.62 0.42 20.85
CA GLN A 368 -9.32 1.59 20.00
C GLN A 368 -9.60 2.95 20.67
N ARG A 369 -10.60 3.03 21.55
CA ARG A 369 -11.03 4.28 22.20
C ARG A 369 -10.57 4.43 23.64
N LEU A 370 -9.73 3.50 24.13
CA LEU A 370 -9.25 3.52 25.50
C LEU A 370 -8.13 4.56 25.63
N GLN A 371 -8.24 5.43 26.64
CA GLN A 371 -7.25 6.44 26.99
C GLN A 371 -6.53 6.10 28.30
N VAL A 372 -5.48 6.87 28.61
CA VAL A 372 -4.77 6.77 29.88
C VAL A 372 -5.61 7.43 30.97
N GLY A 373 -5.73 6.79 32.13
CA GLY A 373 -6.59 7.19 33.24
C GLY A 373 -7.99 6.57 33.21
N ASP A 374 -8.37 5.90 32.10
CA ASP A 374 -9.66 5.21 32.02
C ASP A 374 -9.74 4.06 33.04
N LYS A 375 -10.93 3.84 33.59
CA LYS A 375 -11.21 2.71 34.49
C LYS A 375 -11.84 1.56 33.71
N VAL A 376 -11.27 0.37 33.84
CA VAL A 376 -11.77 -0.87 33.22
C VAL A 376 -12.03 -1.92 34.29
N ILE A 377 -13.11 -2.67 34.11
CA ILE A 377 -13.52 -3.74 35.03
C ILE A 377 -13.90 -4.99 34.23
N ALA A 378 -13.64 -6.16 34.82
CA ALA A 378 -14.13 -7.43 34.32
C ALA A 378 -15.16 -7.97 35.32
N GLY A 379 -16.32 -8.40 34.87
CA GLY A 379 -17.42 -8.78 35.77
C GLY A 379 -18.50 -9.58 35.05
N GLU A 380 -19.46 -10.12 35.80
CA GLU A 380 -20.58 -10.85 35.18
C GLU A 380 -21.59 -9.92 34.50
N LYS A 381 -21.92 -8.80 35.15
CA LYS A 381 -22.84 -7.78 34.64
C LYS A 381 -22.21 -6.40 34.83
N VAL A 382 -21.66 -5.87 33.75
CA VAL A 382 -20.91 -4.61 33.73
C VAL A 382 -21.45 -3.73 32.61
N ASP A 383 -21.31 -2.41 32.75
CA ASP A 383 -21.56 -1.46 31.66
C ASP A 383 -20.79 -1.81 30.39
N ALA A 384 -21.46 -1.67 29.24
CA ALA A 384 -20.87 -1.91 27.92
C ALA A 384 -19.94 -0.76 27.46
N LYS A 385 -18.96 -0.40 28.28
CA LYS A 385 -17.91 0.58 27.96
C LYS A 385 -16.70 -0.11 27.31
N PRO A 386 -16.03 0.51 26.33
CA PRO A 386 -14.83 -0.06 25.72
C PRO A 386 -13.76 -0.42 26.76
N GLY A 387 -13.24 -1.65 26.72
CA GLY A 387 -12.23 -2.15 27.69
C GLY A 387 -12.80 -3.00 28.82
N ASN A 388 -14.10 -2.88 29.12
CA ASN A 388 -14.77 -3.77 30.05
C ASN A 388 -14.93 -5.18 29.46
N ALA A 389 -14.83 -6.18 30.31
CA ALA A 389 -14.95 -7.59 29.91
C ALA A 389 -16.07 -8.27 30.68
N MET A 390 -16.91 -9.03 29.97
CA MET A 390 -18.01 -9.79 30.57
C MET A 390 -18.37 -11.01 29.70
N PRO A 391 -19.15 -11.98 30.22
CA PRO A 391 -19.64 -13.09 29.42
C PRO A 391 -20.54 -12.63 28.27
N LEU A 392 -20.48 -13.33 27.13
CA LEU A 392 -21.32 -13.02 25.96
C LEU A 392 -22.83 -13.10 26.27
N ARG A 393 -23.24 -13.89 27.27
CA ARG A 393 -24.64 -13.96 27.74
C ARG A 393 -25.13 -12.63 28.32
N SER A 394 -24.24 -11.85 28.94
CA SER A 394 -24.58 -10.60 29.62
C SER A 394 -24.50 -9.37 28.69
N MET A 395 -23.66 -9.41 27.66
CA MET A 395 -23.45 -8.29 26.74
C MET A 395 -24.69 -7.93 25.89
N PRO A 396 -25.10 -6.67 25.75
CA PRO A 396 -26.20 -6.31 24.85
C PRO A 396 -25.99 -6.79 23.41
N VAL A 397 -27.07 -7.24 22.76
CA VAL A 397 -27.01 -7.63 21.34
C VAL A 397 -26.69 -6.40 20.47
N GLY A 398 -25.92 -6.57 19.41
CA GLY A 398 -25.41 -5.50 18.56
C GLY A 398 -24.04 -4.95 18.98
N THR A 399 -23.57 -5.28 20.18
CA THR A 399 -22.28 -4.79 20.68
C THR A 399 -21.09 -5.28 19.86
N ILE A 400 -20.10 -4.39 19.72
CA ILE A 400 -18.81 -4.68 19.10
C ILE A 400 -17.89 -5.20 20.18
N VAL A 401 -17.26 -6.35 19.92
CA VAL A 401 -16.44 -7.08 20.89
C VAL A 401 -15.13 -7.57 20.28
N HIS A 402 -14.13 -7.77 21.12
CA HIS A 402 -12.83 -8.34 20.77
C HIS A 402 -12.33 -9.27 21.88
N ASN A 403 -11.18 -9.92 21.64
CA ASN A 403 -10.56 -10.86 22.59
C ASN A 403 -11.50 -11.99 23.07
N ILE A 404 -12.21 -12.63 22.14
CA ILE A 404 -13.31 -13.53 22.47
C ILE A 404 -12.81 -14.95 22.72
N GLU A 405 -13.26 -15.57 23.80
CA GLU A 405 -12.98 -16.97 24.12
C GLU A 405 -13.70 -17.95 23.19
N LEU A 406 -13.05 -19.06 22.83
CA LEU A 406 -13.70 -20.16 22.10
C LEU A 406 -14.25 -21.25 23.02
N LYS A 407 -13.67 -21.37 24.21
CA LYS A 407 -14.08 -22.24 25.31
C LYS A 407 -13.93 -21.41 26.58
N GLN A 408 -14.86 -21.56 27.50
CA GLN A 408 -14.82 -20.88 28.79
C GLN A 408 -13.48 -21.11 29.49
N GLY A 409 -12.85 -20.03 29.97
CA GLY A 409 -11.60 -20.07 30.73
C GLY A 409 -10.34 -20.34 29.90
N ALA A 410 -10.45 -20.59 28.59
CA ALA A 410 -9.30 -20.83 27.72
C ALA A 410 -8.54 -19.53 27.37
N GLY A 411 -9.09 -18.36 27.72
CA GLY A 411 -8.61 -17.04 27.33
C GLY A 411 -8.95 -16.71 25.88
N GLY A 412 -9.04 -15.40 25.58
CA GLY A 412 -9.44 -14.89 24.28
C GLY A 412 -8.58 -15.44 23.13
N LYS A 413 -9.25 -15.93 22.08
CA LYS A 413 -8.62 -16.50 20.86
C LYS A 413 -8.97 -15.74 19.60
N LEU A 414 -10.18 -15.18 19.50
CA LEU A 414 -10.67 -14.47 18.32
C LEU A 414 -10.55 -12.95 18.45
N ALA A 415 -10.47 -12.26 17.31
CA ALA A 415 -10.40 -10.80 17.22
C ALA A 415 -9.36 -10.17 18.15
N ARG A 416 -8.08 -10.52 17.94
CA ARG A 416 -6.93 -10.00 18.74
C ARG A 416 -5.95 -9.14 17.93
N SER A 417 -6.11 -9.12 16.62
CA SER A 417 -5.23 -8.36 15.74
C SER A 417 -5.65 -6.90 15.72
N ALA A 418 -4.71 -6.03 15.44
CA ALA A 418 -4.95 -4.60 15.26
C ALA A 418 -6.18 -4.31 14.38
N GLY A 419 -7.07 -3.44 14.84
CA GLY A 419 -8.30 -3.05 14.13
C GLY A 419 -9.37 -4.14 13.97
N THR A 420 -9.15 -5.35 14.50
CA THR A 420 -10.15 -6.43 14.38
C THR A 420 -11.22 -6.33 15.46
N TYR A 421 -12.42 -6.78 15.11
CA TYR A 421 -13.55 -6.90 16.02
C TYR A 421 -14.48 -8.03 15.55
N ALA A 422 -15.47 -8.37 16.37
CA ALA A 422 -16.64 -9.12 16.00
C ALA A 422 -17.88 -8.41 16.53
N GLN A 423 -19.04 -8.71 15.95
CA GLN A 423 -20.31 -8.17 16.40
C GLN A 423 -21.16 -9.29 17.00
N LEU A 424 -21.75 -9.05 18.16
CA LEU A 424 -22.73 -9.93 18.77
C LEU A 424 -24.07 -9.76 18.05
N VAL A 425 -24.50 -10.75 17.27
CA VAL A 425 -25.71 -10.67 16.43
C VAL A 425 -26.95 -11.14 17.16
N GLY A 426 -26.80 -12.14 18.03
CA GLY A 426 -27.92 -12.70 18.77
C GLY A 426 -27.45 -13.68 19.84
N LYS A 427 -28.36 -14.05 20.73
CA LYS A 427 -28.14 -15.04 21.79
C LYS A 427 -29.30 -16.03 21.76
N ASP A 428 -28.99 -17.31 21.77
CA ASP A 428 -29.99 -18.37 21.72
C ASP A 428 -29.45 -19.64 22.37
N SER A 429 -30.28 -20.31 23.18
CA SER A 429 -30.04 -21.68 23.66
C SER A 429 -28.66 -21.90 24.31
N GLY A 430 -28.19 -20.92 25.10
CA GLY A 430 -26.86 -20.96 25.76
C GLY A 430 -25.67 -20.65 24.84
N TYR A 431 -25.91 -20.27 23.59
CA TYR A 431 -24.90 -19.82 22.63
C TYR A 431 -25.10 -18.35 22.21
N ALA A 432 -24.00 -17.69 21.92
CA ALA A 432 -23.93 -16.39 21.30
C ALA A 432 -23.55 -16.53 19.82
N GLN A 433 -24.26 -15.82 18.95
CA GLN A 433 -23.98 -15.73 17.53
C GLN A 433 -23.08 -14.53 17.26
N LEU A 434 -21.89 -14.77 16.74
CA LEU A 434 -20.89 -13.75 16.45
C LEU A 434 -20.64 -13.62 14.96
N LYS A 435 -20.71 -12.38 14.46
CA LYS A 435 -20.25 -12.00 13.11
C LYS A 435 -18.79 -11.57 13.19
N LEU A 436 -17.91 -12.40 12.66
CA LEU A 436 -16.47 -12.13 12.62
C LEU A 436 -16.13 -11.18 11.46
N GLN A 437 -15.01 -10.46 11.55
CA GLN A 437 -14.50 -9.60 10.46
C GLN A 437 -14.21 -10.35 9.16
N SER A 438 -14.08 -11.68 9.20
CA SER A 438 -14.01 -12.53 8.01
C SER A 438 -15.33 -12.65 7.25
N GLY A 439 -16.44 -12.18 7.81
CA GLY A 439 -17.81 -12.40 7.32
C GLY A 439 -18.41 -13.75 7.72
N GLU A 440 -17.71 -14.56 8.53
CA GLU A 440 -18.25 -15.81 9.09
C GLU A 440 -19.22 -15.50 10.25
N LEU A 441 -20.40 -16.13 10.25
CA LEU A 441 -21.30 -16.19 11.41
C LEU A 441 -21.06 -17.49 12.17
N ARG A 442 -20.70 -17.36 13.44
CA ARG A 442 -20.23 -18.47 14.27
C ARG A 442 -20.94 -18.49 15.62
N LEU A 443 -21.25 -19.69 16.09
CA LEU A 443 -21.73 -19.97 17.44
C LEU A 443 -20.56 -20.14 18.41
N VAL A 444 -20.66 -19.44 19.55
CA VAL A 444 -19.76 -19.54 20.70
C VAL A 444 -20.62 -19.69 21.95
N ARG A 445 -20.15 -20.38 23.00
CA ARG A 445 -20.94 -20.50 24.25
C ARG A 445 -21.18 -19.12 24.86
N GLY A 446 -22.36 -18.89 25.44
CA GLY A 446 -22.71 -17.63 26.10
C GLY A 446 -21.85 -17.32 27.32
N GLU A 447 -21.28 -18.34 27.96
CA GLU A 447 -20.38 -18.23 29.11
C GLU A 447 -18.96 -17.77 28.74
N CYS A 448 -18.60 -17.78 27.45
CA CYS A 448 -17.30 -17.32 27.00
C CYS A 448 -17.13 -15.82 27.26
N MET A 449 -15.96 -15.43 27.75
CA MET A 449 -15.62 -14.03 27.96
C MET A 449 -15.33 -13.31 26.64
N ALA A 450 -15.69 -12.04 26.59
CA ALA A 450 -15.28 -11.11 25.56
C ALA A 450 -15.04 -9.71 26.15
N THR A 451 -14.29 -8.87 25.44
CA THR A 451 -14.04 -7.48 25.83
C THR A 451 -14.77 -6.55 24.87
N VAL A 452 -15.43 -5.53 25.41
CA VAL A 452 -16.19 -4.56 24.61
C VAL A 452 -15.24 -3.64 23.84
N GLY A 453 -15.61 -3.33 22.60
CA GLY A 453 -14.88 -2.46 21.68
C GLY A 453 -14.11 -3.21 20.58
N ALA A 454 -13.52 -2.45 19.66
CA ALA A 454 -12.59 -2.95 18.65
C ALA A 454 -11.14 -2.86 19.13
N VAL A 455 -10.26 -3.72 18.62
CA VAL A 455 -8.83 -3.68 18.96
C VAL A 455 -8.17 -2.42 18.40
N SER A 456 -7.26 -1.81 19.16
CA SER A 456 -6.47 -0.65 18.76
C SER A 456 -5.62 -0.85 17.50
N ASN A 457 -5.06 0.27 17.00
CA ASN A 457 -4.15 0.34 15.86
C ASN A 457 -4.74 -0.06 14.48
N PRO A 458 -5.94 0.43 14.09
CA PRO A 458 -6.56 0.07 12.80
C PRO A 458 -5.66 0.39 11.59
N ASP A 459 -4.90 1.49 11.65
CA ASP A 459 -4.00 1.93 10.57
C ASP A 459 -2.79 1.03 10.34
N ASN A 460 -2.59 0.01 11.17
CA ASN A 460 -1.52 -0.96 10.96
C ASN A 460 -1.61 -1.66 9.59
N MET A 461 -2.81 -1.76 8.99
CA MET A 461 -2.98 -2.32 7.65
C MET A 461 -2.41 -1.42 6.53
N ASN A 462 -2.37 -0.11 6.75
CA ASN A 462 -1.90 0.89 5.79
C ASN A 462 -0.37 1.08 5.82
N GLN A 463 0.33 0.35 6.68
CA GLN A 463 1.78 0.49 6.84
C GLN A 463 2.58 -0.07 5.65
N SER A 464 3.21 0.82 4.88
CA SER A 464 4.26 0.44 3.92
C SER A 464 5.64 0.31 4.59
N LEU A 465 6.37 -0.76 4.24
CA LEU A 465 7.68 -1.06 4.87
C LEU A 465 8.86 -0.35 4.20
N GLY A 466 8.69 0.10 2.95
CA GLY A 466 9.65 0.89 2.17
C GLY A 466 10.94 0.18 1.74
N LYS A 467 11.45 -0.81 2.50
CA LYS A 467 12.70 -1.52 2.19
C LYS A 467 12.72 -2.97 2.66
N ALA A 468 13.45 -3.82 1.96
CA ALA A 468 13.65 -5.24 2.31
C ALA A 468 14.26 -5.43 3.71
N GLY A 469 15.18 -4.56 4.13
CA GLY A 469 15.82 -4.64 5.46
C GLY A 469 14.82 -4.56 6.62
N ARG A 470 13.72 -3.81 6.47
CA ARG A 470 12.69 -3.69 7.51
C ARG A 470 11.90 -5.01 7.67
N GLN A 471 11.72 -5.76 6.58
CA GLN A 471 11.14 -7.11 6.65
C GLN A 471 12.07 -8.08 7.38
N ARG A 472 13.39 -7.97 7.15
CA ARG A 472 14.39 -8.78 7.86
C ARG A 472 14.33 -8.55 9.36
N TRP A 473 14.24 -7.30 9.81
CA TRP A 473 14.10 -6.96 11.24
C TRP A 473 12.84 -7.56 11.88
N LYS A 474 11.75 -7.72 11.11
CA LYS A 474 10.52 -8.41 11.55
C LYS A 474 10.68 -9.94 11.63
N GLY A 475 11.85 -10.50 11.30
CA GLY A 475 12.13 -11.94 11.32
C GLY A 475 11.58 -12.70 10.12
N ARG A 476 11.35 -12.01 8.99
CA ARG A 476 10.92 -12.61 7.73
C ARG A 476 12.11 -12.65 6.76
N ARG A 477 12.45 -13.84 6.27
CA ARG A 477 13.47 -14.06 5.23
C ARG A 477 12.83 -13.89 3.83
N PRO A 478 13.64 -13.69 2.77
CA PRO A 478 13.13 -13.60 1.40
C PRO A 478 12.32 -14.85 1.01
N HIS A 479 11.21 -14.65 0.30
CA HIS A 479 10.37 -15.73 -0.22
C HIS A 479 10.69 -15.96 -1.70
N ASN A 480 11.17 -17.14 -2.04
CA ASN A 480 11.45 -17.50 -3.44
C ASN A 480 10.17 -18.04 -4.09
N ARG A 481 9.89 -17.64 -5.33
CA ARG A 481 8.74 -18.12 -6.10
C ARG A 481 9.04 -19.52 -6.65
N GLY A 482 8.03 -20.39 -6.74
CA GLY A 482 8.19 -21.76 -7.26
C GLY A 482 8.72 -21.80 -8.70
N VAL A 483 8.30 -20.85 -9.54
CA VAL A 483 8.74 -20.69 -10.94
C VAL A 483 10.24 -20.41 -11.10
N VAL A 484 10.92 -19.95 -10.04
CA VAL A 484 12.36 -19.66 -10.08
C VAL A 484 13.18 -20.88 -9.61
N MET A 485 12.52 -21.98 -9.27
CA MET A 485 13.15 -23.19 -8.75
C MET A 485 13.32 -24.25 -9.84
N ASN A 486 14.02 -25.34 -9.52
CA ASN A 486 14.13 -26.50 -10.39
C ASN A 486 12.93 -27.45 -10.19
N PRO A 487 12.66 -28.38 -11.14
CA PRO A 487 11.56 -29.34 -11.02
C PRO A 487 11.56 -30.16 -9.72
N VAL A 488 12.75 -30.46 -9.18
CA VAL A 488 12.93 -31.22 -7.92
C VAL A 488 12.44 -30.46 -6.69
N ASP A 489 12.55 -29.12 -6.70
CA ASP A 489 12.26 -28.27 -5.54
C ASP A 489 10.79 -27.84 -5.47
N HIS A 490 10.17 -27.67 -6.64
CA HIS A 490 8.79 -27.20 -6.75
C HIS A 490 8.10 -27.73 -8.00
N PRO A 491 6.80 -28.09 -7.92
CA PRO A 491 6.01 -28.47 -9.10
C PRO A 491 5.84 -27.40 -10.19
N HIS A 492 6.40 -26.20 -10.00
CA HIS A 492 6.38 -25.10 -10.98
C HIS A 492 7.78 -24.80 -11.51
N GLY A 493 8.80 -25.51 -11.03
CA GLY A 493 10.17 -25.29 -11.43
C GLY A 493 10.49 -25.94 -12.77
N GLY A 494 11.53 -25.42 -13.43
CA GLY A 494 12.00 -25.88 -14.74
C GLY A 494 11.41 -25.15 -15.95
N GLY A 495 11.66 -25.73 -17.13
CA GLY A 495 11.40 -25.11 -18.44
C GLY A 495 12.53 -24.18 -18.87
N GLU A 496 12.77 -24.09 -20.18
CA GLU A 496 13.73 -23.13 -20.73
C GLU A 496 13.17 -21.70 -20.65
N GLY A 497 13.95 -20.79 -20.07
CA GLY A 497 13.52 -19.40 -19.86
C GLY A 497 12.47 -19.23 -18.76
N ARG A 498 11.63 -18.19 -18.87
CA ARG A 498 10.60 -17.87 -17.88
C ARG A 498 9.26 -18.47 -18.29
N THR A 499 9.00 -19.70 -17.87
CA THR A 499 7.71 -20.38 -18.11
C THR A 499 6.80 -20.29 -16.89
N SER A 500 5.49 -20.41 -17.08
CA SER A 500 4.51 -20.49 -15.98
C SER A 500 4.35 -21.91 -15.41
N GLY A 501 5.18 -22.87 -15.86
CA GLY A 501 5.14 -24.27 -15.46
C GLY A 501 3.93 -25.08 -15.96
N GLY A 502 3.05 -24.49 -16.80
CA GLY A 502 1.94 -25.18 -17.49
C GLY A 502 0.88 -25.84 -16.60
N ARG A 503 0.94 -25.68 -15.27
CA ARG A 503 0.12 -26.42 -14.29
C ARG A 503 -0.69 -25.47 -13.42
N HIS A 504 -1.80 -25.96 -12.87
CA HIS A 504 -2.54 -25.26 -11.84
C HIS A 504 -1.63 -24.84 -10.65
N PRO A 505 -1.83 -23.64 -10.08
CA PRO A 505 -1.02 -23.16 -8.97
C PRO A 505 -1.09 -24.05 -7.71
N VAL A 506 0.02 -24.67 -7.35
CA VAL A 506 0.16 -25.55 -6.19
C VAL A 506 1.24 -25.06 -5.22
N THR A 507 1.19 -25.56 -3.98
CA THR A 507 2.26 -25.46 -3.00
C THR A 507 3.45 -26.36 -3.40
N PRO A 508 4.63 -26.23 -2.75
CA PRO A 508 5.76 -27.14 -3.02
C PRO A 508 5.43 -28.61 -2.78
N TRP A 509 4.42 -28.89 -1.96
CA TRP A 509 3.94 -30.24 -1.66
C TRP A 509 2.73 -30.65 -2.50
N GLY A 510 2.47 -29.96 -3.62
CA GLY A 510 1.40 -30.31 -4.56
C GLY A 510 -0.03 -29.92 -4.16
N LYS A 511 -0.26 -29.37 -2.96
CA LYS A 511 -1.61 -28.90 -2.56
C LYS A 511 -2.05 -27.70 -3.42
N PRO A 512 -3.26 -27.67 -4.02
CA PRO A 512 -3.73 -26.53 -4.79
C PRO A 512 -3.87 -25.25 -3.96
N THR A 513 -3.56 -24.10 -4.56
CA THR A 513 -3.52 -22.79 -3.86
C THR A 513 -4.64 -21.83 -4.25
N LYS A 514 -5.35 -22.09 -5.35
CA LYS A 514 -6.50 -21.31 -5.80
C LYS A 514 -7.80 -22.09 -5.52
N GLY A 515 -8.73 -21.49 -4.77
CA GLY A 515 -10.08 -22.02 -4.51
C GLY A 515 -10.19 -23.26 -3.59
N PHE A 516 -9.13 -24.04 -3.43
CA PHE A 516 -9.17 -25.30 -2.69
C PHE A 516 -9.36 -25.11 -1.17
N LYS A 517 -10.38 -25.76 -0.61
CA LYS A 517 -10.69 -25.71 0.83
C LYS A 517 -9.86 -26.75 1.58
N THR A 518 -8.99 -26.29 2.47
CA THR A 518 -8.06 -27.16 3.22
C THR A 518 -8.63 -27.70 4.54
N ARG A 519 -9.75 -27.15 5.03
CA ARG A 519 -10.36 -27.54 6.31
C ARG A 519 -11.42 -28.63 6.11
N ASN A 520 -11.34 -29.70 6.91
CA ASN A 520 -12.24 -30.85 6.87
C ASN A 520 -12.82 -31.27 8.24
N ASN A 521 -12.59 -30.49 9.31
CA ASN A 521 -12.98 -30.88 10.67
C ASN A 521 -14.50 -30.71 10.96
N LYS A 522 -15.23 -31.82 10.89
CA LYS A 522 -16.68 -31.91 11.12
C LYS A 522 -17.12 -31.42 12.51
N LYS A 523 -16.32 -31.62 13.57
CA LYS A 523 -16.68 -31.22 14.95
C LYS A 523 -16.85 -29.70 15.06
N THR A 524 -15.92 -28.96 14.47
CA THR A 524 -15.90 -27.48 14.52
C THR A 524 -16.81 -26.82 13.50
N ASP A 525 -17.21 -27.55 12.45
CA ASP A 525 -18.07 -27.02 11.39
C ASP A 525 -19.53 -26.87 11.84
N ARG A 526 -19.99 -27.68 12.81
CA ARG A 526 -21.33 -27.57 13.41
C ARG A 526 -21.58 -26.23 14.11
N LEU A 527 -20.51 -25.55 14.55
CA LEU A 527 -20.58 -24.25 15.21
C LEU A 527 -20.54 -23.08 14.22
N ILE A 528 -20.55 -23.33 12.91
CA ILE A 528 -20.54 -22.28 11.89
C ILE A 528 -21.92 -22.23 11.24
N ILE A 529 -22.65 -21.14 11.44
CA ILE A 529 -23.96 -20.91 10.83
C ILE A 529 -23.78 -20.51 9.37
N ARG A 530 -22.90 -19.53 9.12
CA ARG A 530 -22.60 -19.04 7.77
C ARG A 530 -21.09 -18.96 7.59
N ARG A 531 -20.56 -19.66 6.58
CA ARG A 531 -19.14 -19.54 6.22
C ARG A 531 -18.84 -18.18 5.62
N ARG A 532 -17.59 -17.72 5.78
CA ARG A 532 -17.07 -16.53 5.10
C ARG A 532 -17.29 -16.65 3.58
N LYS A 533 -17.79 -15.58 2.95
CA LYS A 533 -17.78 -15.45 1.48
C LYS A 533 -16.41 -14.94 1.04
N THR A 534 -15.87 -15.46 -0.06
CA THR A 534 -14.73 -14.82 -0.75
C THR A 534 -15.24 -13.62 -1.53
N ALA A 535 -14.42 -12.57 -1.67
CA ALA A 535 -14.80 -11.36 -2.42
C ALA A 535 -15.17 -11.67 -3.89
N GLU A 536 -14.53 -12.66 -4.50
CA GLU A 536 -14.87 -13.18 -5.84
C GLU A 536 -16.25 -13.87 -5.86
N ALA A 537 -16.55 -14.73 -4.89
CA ALA A 537 -17.87 -15.39 -4.79
C ALA A 537 -19.01 -14.40 -4.43
N ALA A 538 -18.69 -13.29 -3.76
CA ALA A 538 -19.65 -12.22 -3.48
C ALA A 538 -19.94 -11.35 -4.72
N ARG A 539 -18.97 -11.17 -5.62
CA ARG A 539 -19.15 -10.51 -6.93
C ARG A 539 -19.91 -11.39 -7.92
N GLU A 540 -19.73 -12.71 -7.86
CA GLU A 540 -20.48 -13.68 -8.69
C GLU A 540 -21.88 -14.01 -8.16
N SER A 541 -22.20 -13.70 -6.90
CA SER A 541 -23.48 -14.07 -6.25
C SER A 541 -24.69 -13.20 -6.63
N GLY A 542 -24.77 -12.74 -7.89
CA GLY A 542 -26.04 -12.37 -8.52
C GLY A 542 -26.91 -13.59 -8.90
N ARG A 543 -26.55 -14.79 -8.43
CA ARG A 543 -27.29 -16.04 -8.64
C ARG A 543 -27.95 -16.50 -7.34
N ASN A 544 -29.22 -16.91 -7.45
CA ASN A 544 -29.99 -17.58 -6.40
C ASN A 544 -29.30 -18.90 -5.97
N GLU A 545 -28.36 -18.79 -5.03
CA GLU A 545 -27.57 -19.91 -4.52
C GLU A 545 -28.28 -20.56 -3.32
N VAL A 546 -28.47 -21.88 -3.36
CA VAL A 546 -29.17 -22.64 -2.31
C VAL A 546 -28.28 -22.80 -1.07
N ILE A 547 -28.63 -22.15 0.04
CA ILE A 547 -27.88 -22.18 1.29
C ILE A 547 -28.21 -23.46 2.07
N LYS A 548 -27.26 -24.40 2.16
CA LYS A 548 -27.48 -25.69 2.85
C LYS A 548 -27.53 -25.52 4.38
N ILE A 549 -28.63 -25.97 4.98
CA ILE A 549 -28.85 -26.03 6.44
C ILE A 549 -29.10 -27.48 6.85
N TRP A 550 -28.32 -27.93 7.84
CA TRP A 550 -28.51 -29.24 8.50
C TRP A 550 -29.44 -29.16 9.71
N SER A 551 -29.49 -27.99 10.36
CA SER A 551 -30.29 -27.78 11.55
C SER A 551 -31.75 -27.50 11.19
N ARG A 552 -32.59 -28.52 11.35
CA ARG A 552 -34.05 -28.42 11.11
C ARG A 552 -34.78 -27.66 12.22
N ARG A 553 -34.15 -27.49 13.38
CA ARG A 553 -34.75 -26.81 14.55
C ARG A 553 -34.48 -25.30 14.58
N SER A 554 -33.70 -24.79 13.63
CA SER A 554 -33.39 -23.36 13.58
C SER A 554 -34.59 -22.54 13.11
N THR A 555 -34.86 -21.45 13.81
CA THR A 555 -35.93 -20.50 13.48
C THR A 555 -35.55 -19.64 12.27
N ILE A 556 -36.54 -19.38 11.42
CA ILE A 556 -36.43 -18.48 10.28
C ILE A 556 -36.52 -17.04 10.79
N LEU A 557 -35.49 -16.23 10.49
CA LEU A 557 -35.38 -14.84 10.93
C LEU A 557 -35.84 -13.88 9.83
N PRO A 558 -36.29 -12.65 10.16
CA PRO A 558 -36.73 -11.66 9.17
C PRO A 558 -35.68 -11.39 8.07
N GLN A 559 -34.41 -11.42 8.44
CA GLN A 559 -33.26 -11.24 7.52
C GLN A 559 -33.04 -12.39 6.52
N PHE A 560 -33.82 -13.47 6.60
CA PHE A 560 -33.73 -14.63 5.70
C PHE A 560 -34.76 -14.59 4.58
N VAL A 561 -35.70 -13.64 4.62
CA VAL A 561 -36.69 -13.42 3.56
C VAL A 561 -35.98 -13.15 2.23
N GLY A 562 -36.42 -13.84 1.17
CA GLY A 562 -35.85 -13.74 -0.17
C GLY A 562 -34.67 -14.68 -0.45
N LEU A 563 -34.22 -15.49 0.52
CA LEU A 563 -33.15 -16.48 0.34
C LEU A 563 -33.71 -17.90 0.19
N THR A 564 -33.05 -18.72 -0.64
CA THR A 564 -33.37 -20.15 -0.79
C THR A 564 -32.45 -21.00 0.08
N PHE A 565 -33.02 -21.77 1.01
CA PHE A 565 -32.30 -22.68 1.88
C PHE A 565 -32.51 -24.13 1.47
N GLY A 566 -31.44 -24.90 1.33
CA GLY A 566 -31.53 -26.36 1.22
C GLY A 566 -31.65 -26.95 2.62
N VAL A 567 -32.83 -27.40 3.02
CA VAL A 567 -33.06 -28.02 4.34
C VAL A 567 -32.91 -29.53 4.22
N TYR A 568 -32.06 -30.12 5.07
CA TYR A 568 -31.81 -31.56 5.04
C TYR A 568 -33.00 -32.35 5.59
N ASN A 569 -33.56 -33.26 4.79
CA ASN A 569 -34.71 -34.07 5.19
C ASN A 569 -34.36 -35.49 5.69
N GLY A 570 -33.06 -35.79 5.85
CA GLY A 570 -32.55 -37.11 6.23
C GLY A 570 -31.96 -37.92 5.07
N ARG A 571 -32.23 -37.54 3.81
CA ARG A 571 -31.59 -38.14 2.62
C ARG A 571 -30.99 -37.08 1.69
N LYS A 572 -31.76 -36.05 1.35
CA LYS A 572 -31.35 -34.95 0.44
C LYS A 572 -31.65 -33.58 1.05
N PHE A 573 -31.10 -32.54 0.43
CA PHE A 573 -31.43 -31.16 0.75
C PHE A 573 -32.59 -30.72 -0.13
N LEU A 574 -33.74 -30.41 0.48
CA LEU A 574 -34.89 -29.83 -0.22
C LEU A 574 -34.75 -28.31 -0.24
N PRO A 575 -34.76 -27.65 -1.41
CA PRO A 575 -34.72 -26.20 -1.49
C PRO A 575 -36.06 -25.61 -1.01
N VAL A 576 -35.98 -24.68 -0.07
CA VAL A 576 -37.10 -23.95 0.53
C VAL A 576 -36.79 -22.47 0.39
N GLN A 577 -37.59 -21.74 -0.40
CA GLN A 577 -37.48 -20.29 -0.52
C GLN A 577 -38.23 -19.64 0.64
N VAL A 578 -37.54 -18.78 1.40
CA VAL A 578 -38.13 -18.15 2.59
C VAL A 578 -38.92 -16.92 2.20
N THR A 579 -40.22 -16.92 2.55
CA THR A 579 -41.14 -15.79 2.42
C THR A 579 -41.38 -15.12 3.78
N GLU A 580 -41.97 -13.92 3.80
CA GLU A 580 -42.24 -13.16 5.04
C GLU A 580 -43.11 -13.95 6.03
N ASN A 581 -44.07 -14.72 5.53
CA ASN A 581 -44.98 -15.53 6.35
C ASN A 581 -44.29 -16.70 7.07
N MET A 582 -43.06 -17.04 6.69
CA MET A 582 -42.29 -18.14 7.29
C MET A 582 -41.42 -17.67 8.45
N VAL A 583 -41.33 -16.36 8.68
CA VAL A 583 -40.54 -15.77 9.76
C VAL A 583 -41.13 -16.17 11.11
N GLY A 584 -40.28 -16.66 12.03
CA GLY A 584 -40.69 -17.18 13.34
C GLY A 584 -40.92 -18.70 13.39
N HIS A 585 -41.08 -19.36 12.24
CA HIS A 585 -41.22 -20.83 12.13
C HIS A 585 -39.87 -21.54 12.04
N LYS A 586 -39.83 -22.87 12.25
CA LYS A 586 -38.60 -23.67 12.13
C LYS A 586 -38.41 -24.19 10.71
N PHE A 587 -37.16 -24.21 10.21
CA PHE A 587 -36.83 -24.74 8.88
C PHE A 587 -37.33 -26.18 8.62
N GLY A 588 -37.46 -27.00 9.67
CA GLY A 588 -37.91 -28.38 9.59
C GLY A 588 -39.38 -28.57 9.23
N GLU A 589 -40.22 -27.56 9.48
CA GLU A 589 -41.67 -27.57 9.18
C GLU A 589 -41.93 -27.55 7.67
N PHE A 590 -41.03 -26.93 6.91
CA PHE A 590 -41.14 -26.76 5.45
C PHE A 590 -40.31 -27.80 4.66
N SER A 591 -39.79 -28.83 5.34
CA SER A 591 -38.98 -29.88 4.73
C SER A 591 -39.43 -31.25 5.23
N PRO A 592 -40.41 -31.89 4.55
CA PRO A 592 -40.99 -33.15 4.99
C PRO A 592 -40.00 -34.32 4.90
N THR A 593 -40.09 -35.25 5.86
CA THR A 593 -39.20 -36.42 5.99
C THR A 593 -39.62 -37.63 5.17
N ARG A 594 -40.92 -37.79 4.89
CA ARG A 594 -41.46 -38.89 4.08
C ARG A 594 -41.89 -38.34 2.72
N THR A 595 -41.42 -38.97 1.64
CA THR A 595 -41.98 -38.79 0.30
C THR A 595 -43.27 -39.60 0.21
N TYR A 596 -44.41 -38.93 0.10
CA TYR A 596 -45.69 -39.59 -0.15
C TYR A 596 -45.77 -39.91 -1.65
N THR A 597 -45.72 -41.19 -2.02
CA THR A 597 -46.05 -41.65 -3.37
C THR A 597 -47.55 -41.88 -3.42
N GLY A 598 -48.29 -40.95 -4.01
CA GLY A 598 -49.70 -41.19 -4.34
C GLY A 598 -49.80 -42.24 -5.44
N HIS A 599 -50.76 -43.16 -5.33
CA HIS A 599 -51.13 -44.06 -6.43
C HIS A 599 -51.78 -43.21 -7.53
N GLY A 600 -51.04 -42.97 -8.62
CA GLY A 600 -51.53 -42.22 -9.78
C GLY A 600 -52.36 -43.10 -10.71
N ALA A 601 -53.61 -42.69 -10.94
CA ALA A 601 -54.37 -43.07 -12.12
C ALA A 601 -53.76 -42.42 -13.38
N ASP A 602 -54.03 -43.06 -14.53
CA ASP A 602 -53.75 -42.64 -15.91
C ASP A 602 -52.32 -42.80 -16.48
N LYS A 603 -52.09 -44.02 -17.01
CA LYS A 603 -51.30 -44.24 -18.22
C LYS A 603 -52.24 -44.35 -19.43
N LYS A 604 -52.47 -43.26 -20.15
CA LYS A 604 -52.87 -43.29 -21.56
C LYS A 604 -52.54 -41.96 -22.23
N ALA A 605 -51.40 -41.89 -22.91
CA ALA A 605 -51.19 -41.07 -24.11
C ALA A 605 -49.78 -41.30 -24.67
N LYS A 606 -49.70 -41.39 -26.00
CA LYS A 606 -48.51 -41.42 -26.86
C LYS A 606 -47.92 -42.79 -27.20
N ARG A 607 -48.74 -43.58 -27.92
CA ARG A 607 -48.35 -44.02 -29.28
C ARG A 607 -48.96 -43.02 -30.26
N GLY A 608 -48.14 -42.52 -31.17
CA GLY A 608 -48.43 -41.47 -32.14
C GLY A 608 -47.10 -41.00 -32.68
#